data_AF-A0A931PW25-F1
#
_entry.id   AF-A0A931PW25-F1
#
_cell.length_a   1.000
_cell.length_b   1.000
_cell.length_c   1.000
_cell.angle_alpha   90.00
_cell.angle_beta   90.00
_cell.angle_gamma   90.00
#
_symmetry.space_group_name_H-M   'P 1'
#
loop_
_entity.id
_entity.type
_entity.pdbx_description
1 polymer ?
#
loop_
_entity_poly.entity_id
_entity_poly.type
_entity_poly.pdbx_seq_one_letter_code
_entity_poly.pdbx_strand_id
1 'polypeptide(L)'
;MKRKRLWNVALVVAAVGAGLLLSARPWRVASEQRRRAEEAQAQMRESERHRVELIREKARLEAPIGREALAREKGFVKPDEAPAVTR
;
A
#
# COMPACT_ATOMS: atom_id res chain seq x y z
N MET A 1 -22.58 24.31 55.39
CA MET A 1 -22.82 23.16 54.47
C MET A 1 -23.03 23.54 53.00
N LYS A 2 -23.66 24.68 52.68
CA LYS A 2 -23.90 25.13 51.28
C LYS A 2 -22.62 25.29 50.43
N ARG A 3 -21.53 25.79 51.03
CA ARG A 3 -20.24 25.98 50.34
C ARG A 3 -19.57 24.68 49.87
N LYS A 4 -19.69 23.60 50.66
CA LYS A 4 -19.22 22.26 50.27
C LYS A 4 -20.07 21.65 49.14
N ARG A 5 -21.40 21.85 49.18
CA ARG A 5 -22.29 21.40 48.10
C ARG A 5 -22.00 22.14 46.78
N LEU A 6 -21.76 23.45 46.81
CA LEU A 6 -21.37 24.20 45.61
C LEU A 6 -20.07 23.68 45.00
N TRP A 7 -19.08 23.39 45.84
CA TRP A 7 -17.80 22.85 45.39
C TRP A 7 -17.96 21.46 44.75
N ASN A 8 -18.73 20.57 45.38
CA ASN A 8 -18.98 19.24 44.81
C ASN A 8 -19.68 19.33 43.44
N VAL A 9 -20.66 20.23 43.29
CA VAL A 9 -21.34 20.43 42.00
C VAL A 9 -20.35 20.95 40.95
N ALA A 10 -19.53 21.95 41.28
CA ALA A 10 -18.52 22.48 40.36
C ALA A 10 -17.53 21.39 39.92
N LEU A 11 -17.11 20.54 40.84
CA LEU A 11 -16.17 19.44 40.57
C LEU A 11 -16.80 18.38 39.66
N VAL A 12 -18.07 18.01 39.89
CA VAL A 12 -18.80 17.09 39.00
C VAL A 12 -18.97 17.67 37.60
N VAL A 13 -19.34 18.95 37.48
CA VAL A 13 -19.48 19.62 36.18
C VAL A 13 -18.14 19.66 35.44
N ALA A 14 -17.05 19.98 36.15
CA ALA A 14 -15.71 19.97 35.58
C ALA A 14 -15.29 18.57 35.11
N ALA A 15 -15.58 17.52 35.89
CA ALA A 15 -15.26 16.14 35.53
C ALA A 15 -16.05 15.67 34.29
N VAL A 16 -17.35 15.98 34.23
CA VAL A 16 -18.19 15.64 33.06
C VAL A 16 -17.73 16.41 31.82
N GLY A 17 -17.42 17.70 31.96
CA GLY A 17 -16.88 18.52 30.87
C GLY A 17 -15.55 17.99 30.34
N ALA A 18 -14.63 17.64 31.24
CA ALA A 18 -13.35 17.05 30.88
C ALA A 18 -13.52 15.68 30.18
N GLY A 19 -14.41 14.82 30.67
CA GLY A 19 -14.71 13.52 30.08
C GLY A 19 -15.24 13.63 28.65
N LEU A 20 -16.18 14.55 28.40
CA LEU A 20 -16.72 14.80 27.05
C LEU A 20 -15.65 15.31 26.08
N LEU A 21 -14.79 16.23 26.54
CA LEU A 21 -13.74 16.84 25.73
C LEU A 21 -12.64 15.83 25.38
N LEU A 22 -12.29 14.94 26.31
CA LEU A 22 -11.37 13.84 26.09
C LEU A 22 -11.98 12.75 25.20
N SER A 23 -13.30 12.53 25.24
CA SER A 23 -13.97 11.50 24.43
C SER A 23 -14.01 11.84 22.93
N ALA A 24 -13.94 13.10 22.52
CA ALA A 24 -14.07 13.48 21.11
C ALA A 24 -12.81 13.16 20.27
N ARG A 25 -11.62 13.27 20.85
CA ARG A 25 -10.34 13.04 20.15
C ARG A 25 -10.11 11.58 19.70
N PRO A 26 -10.40 10.55 20.50
CA PRO A 26 -10.22 9.15 20.14
C PRO A 26 -10.94 8.74 18.85
N TRP A 27 -12.18 9.19 18.66
CA TRP A 27 -12.97 8.86 17.46
C TRP A 27 -12.34 9.39 16.19
N ARG A 28 -11.81 10.62 16.26
CA ARG A 28 -11.13 11.24 15.14
C ARG A 28 -9.82 10.51 14.81
N VAL A 29 -9.02 10.19 15.82
CA VAL A 29 -7.79 9.39 15.65
C VAL A 29 -8.09 8.00 15.09
N ALA A 30 -9.12 7.32 15.59
CA ALA A 30 -9.51 6.00 15.11
C ALA A 30 -9.94 6.02 13.64
N SER A 31 -10.71 7.04 13.24
CA SER A 31 -11.10 7.22 11.83
C SER A 31 -9.89 7.48 10.92
N GLU A 32 -8.94 8.29 11.40
CA GLU A 32 -7.74 8.63 10.63
C GLU A 32 -6.79 7.43 10.52
N GLN A 33 -6.65 6.63 11.59
CA GLN A 33 -5.88 5.38 11.54
C GLN A 33 -6.50 4.35 10.59
N ARG A 34 -7.83 4.21 10.58
CA ARG A 34 -8.51 3.35 9.60
C ARG A 34 -8.23 3.79 8.17
N ARG A 35 -8.37 5.09 7.88
CA ARG A 35 -8.11 5.61 6.54
C ARG A 35 -6.66 5.36 6.10
N ARG A 36 -5.69 5.61 6.98
CA ARG A 36 -4.27 5.34 6.69
C ARG A 36 -3.99 3.85 6.47
N ALA A 37 -4.64 2.97 7.23
CA ALA A 37 -4.50 1.53 7.05
C ALA A 37 -5.09 1.05 5.71
N GLU A 38 -6.24 1.59 5.31
CA GLU A 38 -6.85 1.31 4.01
C GLU A 38 -5.99 1.81 2.85
N GLU A 39 -5.48 3.04 2.94
CA GLU A 39 -4.54 3.62 1.95
C GLU A 39 -3.28 2.77 1.82
N ALA A 40 -2.67 2.36 2.95
CA ALA A 40 -1.49 1.51 2.96
C ALA A 40 -1.76 0.12 2.34
N GLN A 41 -2.91 -0.49 2.64
CA GLN A 41 -3.30 -1.76 2.04
C GLN A 41 -3.52 -1.64 0.52
N ALA A 42 -4.12 -0.54 0.05
CA ALA A 42 -4.32 -0.30 -1.37
C ALA A 42 -2.97 -0.19 -2.10
N GLN A 43 -2.04 0.61 -1.57
CA GLN A 43 -0.69 0.76 -2.12
C GLN A 43 0.07 -0.57 -2.14
N MET A 44 -0.05 -1.36 -1.06
CA MET A 44 0.60 -2.67 -0.99
C MET A 44 0.06 -3.61 -2.08
N ARG A 45 -1.26 -3.70 -2.25
CA ARG A 45 -1.88 -4.53 -3.30
C ARG A 45 -1.46 -4.10 -4.70
N GLU A 46 -1.33 -2.79 -4.94
CA GLU A 46 -0.84 -2.27 -6.22
C GLU A 46 0.61 -2.68 -6.47
N SER A 47 1.48 -2.51 -5.47
CA SER A 47 2.88 -2.93 -5.58
C SER A 47 3.05 -4.44 -5.77
N GLU A 48 2.20 -5.26 -5.14
CA GLU A 48 2.20 -6.71 -5.32
C GLU A 48 1.81 -7.10 -6.75
N ARG A 49 0.81 -6.43 -7.34
CA ARG A 49 0.41 -6.66 -8.74
C ARG A 49 1.56 -6.35 -9.71
N HIS A 50 2.18 -5.18 -9.58
CA HIS A 50 3.34 -4.81 -10.40
C HIS A 50 4.49 -5.79 -10.21
N ARG A 51 4.75 -6.25 -8.98
CA ARG A 51 5.78 -7.26 -8.72
C ARG A 51 5.49 -8.56 -9.45
N VAL A 52 4.24 -9.02 -9.45
CA VAL A 52 3.84 -10.25 -10.17
C VAL A 52 4.02 -10.08 -11.68
N GLU A 53 3.65 -8.93 -12.23
CA GLU A 53 3.85 -8.62 -13.66
C GLU A 53 5.32 -8.65 -14.05
N LEU A 54 6.18 -7.97 -13.29
CA LEU A 54 7.63 -7.96 -13.52
C LEU A 54 8.24 -9.37 -13.41
N ILE A 55 7.78 -10.19 -12.47
CA ILE A 55 8.22 -11.59 -12.36
C ILE A 55 7.81 -12.38 -13.60
N ARG A 56 6.59 -12.19 -14.10
CA ARG A 56 6.11 -12.87 -15.32
C ARG A 56 6.90 -12.43 -16.56
N GLU A 57 7.15 -11.14 -16.71
CA GLU A 57 7.97 -10.62 -17.80
C GLU A 57 9.39 -11.15 -17.73
N LYS A 58 10.02 -11.11 -16.55
CA LYS A 58 11.35 -11.67 -16.35
C LYS A 58 11.39 -13.16 -16.70
N ALA A 59 10.43 -13.95 -16.22
CA ALA A 59 10.33 -15.37 -16.55
C ALA A 59 10.17 -15.60 -18.07
N ARG A 60 9.40 -14.75 -18.75
CA ARG A 60 9.23 -14.82 -20.21
C ARG A 60 10.52 -14.53 -20.96
N LEU A 61 11.29 -13.53 -20.53
CA LEU A 61 12.57 -13.16 -21.14
C LEU A 61 13.67 -14.19 -20.82
N GLU A 62 13.63 -14.81 -19.64
CA GLU A 62 14.58 -15.85 -19.25
C GLU A 62 14.28 -17.22 -19.86
N ALA A 63 13.05 -17.45 -20.32
CA ALA A 63 12.70 -18.68 -21.03
C ALA A 63 13.57 -18.86 -22.29
N PRO A 64 13.91 -20.09 -22.69
CA PRO A 64 14.78 -20.34 -23.84
C PRO A 64 14.33 -19.64 -25.13
N ILE A 65 13.02 -19.67 -25.40
CA ILE A 65 12.39 -18.98 -26.54
C ILE A 65 12.53 -17.46 -26.43
N GLY A 66 12.37 -16.90 -25.23
CA GLY A 66 12.52 -15.47 -24.98
C GLY A 66 13.96 -15.00 -25.17
N ARG A 67 14.93 -15.79 -24.71
CA ARG A 67 16.36 -15.53 -24.90
C ARG A 67 16.76 -15.58 -26.37
N GLU A 68 16.27 -16.56 -27.11
CA GLU A 68 16.53 -16.66 -28.55
C GLU A 68 15.90 -15.50 -29.32
N ALA A 69 14.66 -15.10 -28.99
CA ALA A 69 14.02 -13.93 -29.59
C ALA A 69 14.80 -12.64 -29.32
N LEU A 70 15.23 -12.41 -28.07
CA LEU A 70 16.09 -11.28 -27.68
C LEU A 70 17.45 -11.31 -28.37
N ALA A 71 18.03 -12.50 -28.56
CA ALA A 71 19.29 -12.66 -29.27
C ALA A 71 19.11 -12.30 -30.76
N ARG A 72 18.01 -12.73 -31.39
CA ARG A 72 17.70 -12.38 -32.79
C ARG A 72 17.41 -10.90 -32.99
N GLU A 73 16.71 -10.25 -32.07
CA GLU A 73 16.53 -8.77 -32.09
C GLU A 73 17.86 -8.03 -32.03
N LYS A 74 18.86 -8.60 -31.33
CA LYS A 74 20.24 -8.07 -31.27
C LYS A 74 21.10 -8.45 -32.47
N GLY A 75 20.51 -9.08 -33.49
CA GLY A 75 21.20 -9.50 -34.71
C GLY A 75 22.01 -10.78 -34.57
N PHE A 76 21.84 -11.54 -33.48
CA PHE A 76 22.49 -12.85 -33.35
C PHE A 76 21.77 -13.88 -34.24
N VAL A 77 22.53 -14.50 -35.14
CA VAL A 77 22.11 -15.63 -35.96
C VAL A 77 22.91 -16.84 -35.50
N LYS A 78 22.26 -17.99 -35.32
CA LYS A 78 22.97 -19.22 -34.95
C LYS A 78 23.96 -19.60 -36.06
N PRO A 79 25.17 -20.10 -35.71
CA PRO A 79 26.22 -20.43 -36.70
C PRO A 79 25.76 -21.39 -37.80
N ASP A 80 24.81 -22.27 -37.49
CA ASP A 80 24.32 -23.32 -38.39
C ASP A 80 22.98 -22.95 -39.07
N GLU A 81 22.48 -21.73 -38.87
CA GLU A 81 21.19 -21.27 -39.37
C GLU A 81 21.40 -20.32 -40.56
N ALA A 82 20.90 -20.68 -41.75
CA ALA A 82 20.96 -19.80 -42.92
C ALA A 82 20.23 -18.49 -42.59
N PRO A 83 20.81 -17.30 -42.86
CA PRO A 83 20.13 -16.04 -42.61
C PRO A 83 18.81 -16.07 -43.37
N ALA A 84 17.71 -15.83 -42.65
CA ALA A 84 16.38 -15.81 -43.26
C ALA A 84 16.43 -14.83 -44.44
N VAL A 85 16.34 -15.39 -45.66
CA VAL A 85 16.35 -14.62 -46.89
C VAL A 85 15.09 -13.77 -46.87
N THR A 86 15.24 -12.51 -46.46
CA THR A 86 14.23 -11.48 -46.62
C THR A 86 14.03 -11.27 -48.12
N ARG A 87 12.80 -11.49 -48.58
CA ARG A 87 12.33 -11.13 -49.92
C ARG A 87 11.52 -9.85 -49.82
#